data_AF-A0A7X2IU32-F1
#
_entry.id   AF-A0A7X2IU32-F1
#
_cell.length_a   1.000
_cell.length_b   1.000
_cell.length_c   1.000
_cell.angle_alpha   90.00
_cell.angle_beta   90.00
_cell.angle_gamma   90.00
#
_symmetry.space_group_name_H-M   'P 1'
#
loop_
_entity.id
_entity.type
_entity.pdbx_description
1 polymer ?
#
loop_
_entity_poly.entity_id
_entity_poly.type
_entity_poly.pdbx_seq_one_letter_code
_entity_poly.pdbx_strand_id
1 'polypeptide(L)'
;MESVGLSDEQLHRLRRALRDYGRVRFPALQSELDDLVAQTVSDLWEFLSLRETTPAGTGQDDIWRLAYTLFRRRAADAYRKGAQRWALGMDSLDGLTEADQSDPADARHKQALLYQRMLRICVAELAQSDPQDRLLLAGIAGLEDKPRGAMAARDRQRVHRLRRRLAEAIRRELGEDAQRLLREDI
;
A
#
# COMPACT_ATOMS: atom_id res chain seq x y z
N MET A 1 22.65 -26.16 25.12
CA MET A 1 22.23 -25.25 24.03
C MET A 1 20.72 -25.32 23.98
N GLU A 2 20.04 -24.40 24.68
CA GLU A 2 18.59 -24.27 24.57
C GLU A 2 18.27 -23.68 23.20
N SER A 3 17.45 -24.38 22.42
CA SER A 3 16.99 -23.88 21.12
C SER A 3 16.22 -22.59 21.33
N VAL A 4 16.69 -21.49 20.74
CA VAL A 4 15.93 -20.24 20.59
C VAL A 4 14.83 -20.51 19.56
N GLY A 5 13.83 -21.26 19.97
CA GLY A 5 12.66 -21.61 19.19
C GLY A 5 11.41 -21.21 19.96
N LEU A 6 10.45 -20.61 19.27
CA LEU A 6 9.11 -20.44 19.84
C LEU A 6 8.55 -21.83 20.11
N SER A 7 8.04 -22.07 21.32
CA SER A 7 7.30 -23.31 21.58
C SER A 7 6.06 -23.37 20.68
N ASP A 8 5.57 -24.57 20.39
CA ASP A 8 4.36 -24.75 19.57
C ASP A 8 3.17 -23.96 20.12
N GLU A 9 3.06 -23.89 21.45
CA GLU A 9 2.04 -23.09 22.13
C GLU A 9 2.22 -21.58 21.88
N GLN A 10 3.45 -21.07 21.96
CA GLN A 10 3.75 -19.67 21.65
C GLN A 10 3.47 -19.35 20.19
N LEU A 11 3.80 -20.27 19.27
CA LEU A 11 3.52 -20.11 17.85
C LEU A 11 2.02 -20.08 17.55
N HIS A 12 1.24 -20.96 18.18
CA HIS A 12 -0.21 -20.95 18.05
C HIS A 12 -0.84 -19.66 18.60
N ARG A 13 -0.39 -19.20 19.78
CA ARG A 13 -0.82 -17.93 20.36
C ARG A 13 -0.48 -16.75 19.45
N LEU A 14 0.72 -16.72 18.88
CA LEU A 14 1.15 -15.67 17.95
C LEU A 14 0.29 -15.65 16.68
N ARG A 15 0.08 -16.81 16.04
CA ARG A 15 -0.77 -16.91 14.84
C ARG A 15 -2.19 -16.41 15.12
N ARG A 16 -2.77 -16.80 16.26
CA ARG A 16 -4.10 -16.32 16.67
C ARG A 16 -4.12 -14.81 16.84
N ALA A 17 -3.16 -14.25 17.56
CA ALA A 17 -3.09 -12.83 17.80
C ALA A 17 -2.88 -12.01 16.51
N LEU A 18 -2.04 -12.49 15.58
CA LEU A 18 -1.85 -11.85 14.27
C LEU A 18 -3.14 -11.88 13.44
N ARG A 19 -3.91 -12.98 13.48
CA ARG A 19 -5.24 -13.04 12.83
C ARG A 19 -6.20 -12.04 13.44
N ASP A 20 -6.33 -12.03 14.76
CA ASP A 20 -7.26 -11.13 15.45
C ASP A 20 -6.89 -9.66 15.20
N TYR A 21 -5.60 -9.34 15.25
CA TYR A 21 -5.07 -8.03 14.87
C TYR A 21 -5.40 -7.69 13.40
N GLY A 22 -5.19 -8.63 12.47
CA GLY A 22 -5.44 -8.42 11.05
C GLY A 22 -6.92 -8.25 10.71
N ARG A 23 -7.82 -9.00 11.38
CA ARG A 23 -9.28 -8.84 11.27
C ARG A 23 -9.74 -7.44 11.60
N VAL A 24 -9.22 -6.88 12.70
CA VAL A 24 -9.61 -5.55 13.18
C VAL A 24 -8.94 -4.45 12.36
N ARG A 25 -7.65 -4.59 12.04
CA ARG A 25 -6.86 -3.49 11.47
C ARG A 25 -6.86 -3.43 9.94
N PHE A 26 -7.08 -4.57 9.27
CA PHE A 26 -6.99 -4.69 7.80
C PHE A 26 -8.23 -5.40 7.22
N PRO A 27 -9.43 -4.82 7.34
CA PRO A 27 -10.67 -5.44 6.87
C PRO A 27 -10.69 -5.71 5.36
N ALA A 28 -9.91 -4.98 4.56
CA ALA A 28 -9.84 -5.22 3.12
C ALA A 28 -8.93 -6.40 2.72
N LEU A 29 -8.19 -7.01 3.65
CA LEU A 29 -7.28 -8.15 3.38
C LEU A 29 -7.77 -9.47 4.00
N GLN A 30 -9.07 -9.60 4.31
CA GLN A 30 -9.57 -10.80 5.00
C GLN A 30 -9.34 -12.10 4.23
N SER A 31 -9.47 -12.06 2.90
CA SER A 31 -9.22 -13.22 2.03
C SER A 31 -7.75 -13.65 2.01
N GLU A 32 -6.82 -12.76 2.34
CA GLU A 32 -5.37 -12.99 2.31
C GLU A 32 -4.78 -13.16 3.72
N LEU A 33 -5.62 -13.12 4.75
CA LEU A 33 -5.17 -13.00 6.13
C LEU A 33 -4.33 -14.19 6.59
N ASP A 34 -4.76 -15.42 6.25
CA ASP A 34 -4.01 -16.63 6.63
C ASP A 34 -2.64 -16.70 5.94
N ASP A 35 -2.56 -16.28 4.68
CA ASP A 35 -1.31 -16.20 3.93
C ASP A 35 -0.36 -15.15 4.53
N LEU A 36 -0.89 -13.98 4.90
CA LEU A 36 -0.11 -12.93 5.56
C LEU A 36 0.44 -13.39 6.91
N VAL A 37 -0.35 -14.13 7.69
CA VAL A 37 0.10 -14.73 8.96
C VAL A 37 1.20 -15.76 8.70
N ALA A 38 1.02 -16.65 7.72
CA ALA A 38 2.02 -17.66 7.38
C ALA A 38 3.35 -17.04 6.92
N GLN A 39 3.29 -16.04 6.03
CA GLN A 39 4.47 -15.30 5.56
C GLN A 39 5.18 -14.58 6.71
N THR A 40 4.43 -13.91 7.59
CA THR A 40 4.99 -13.21 8.76
C THR A 40 5.72 -14.16 9.69
N VAL A 41 5.13 -15.34 9.96
CA VAL A 41 5.77 -16.37 10.78
C VAL A 41 7.03 -16.89 10.12
N SER A 42 7.01 -17.10 8.79
CA SER A 42 8.19 -17.53 8.04
C SER A 42 9.33 -16.51 8.14
N ASP A 43 9.04 -15.23 7.91
CA ASP A 43 10.03 -14.14 8.03
C ASP A 43 10.60 -14.03 9.44
N LEU A 44 9.75 -14.23 10.45
CA LEU A 44 10.16 -14.20 11.84
C LEU A 44 11.13 -15.34 12.14
N TRP A 45 10.84 -16.55 11.66
CA TRP A 45 11.73 -17.71 11.81
C TRP A 45 13.06 -17.49 11.08
N GLU A 46 13.03 -16.99 9.84
CA GLU A 46 14.23 -16.66 9.09
C GLU A 46 15.09 -15.64 9.87
N PHE A 47 14.47 -14.57 10.37
CA PHE A 47 15.17 -13.55 11.16
C PHE A 47 15.78 -14.11 12.45
N LEU A 48 15.05 -14.97 13.17
CA LEU A 48 15.54 -15.61 14.39
C LEU A 48 16.68 -16.59 14.10
N SER A 49 16.61 -17.34 13.00
CA SER A 49 17.65 -18.29 12.60
C SER A 49 18.96 -17.62 12.16
N LEU A 50 18.88 -16.43 11.55
CA LEU A 50 20.05 -15.65 11.11
C LEU A 50 20.76 -14.93 12.27
N ARG A 51 20.10 -14.78 13.43
CA ARG A 51 20.69 -14.23 14.65
C ARG A 51 21.29 -15.34 15.51
N GLU A 52 22.40 -15.94 15.06
CA GLU A 52 23.17 -16.95 15.81
C GLU A 52 23.61 -16.47 17.21
N THR A 53 23.66 -15.15 17.44
CA THR A 53 23.85 -14.55 18.77
C THR A 53 22.76 -13.53 19.02
N THR A 54 21.64 -13.99 19.57
CA THR A 54 20.65 -13.09 20.16
C THR A 54 21.34 -12.33 21.29
N PRO A 55 21.42 -10.98 21.28
CA PRO A 55 21.94 -10.26 22.42
C PRO A 55 21.11 -10.68 23.65
N ALA A 56 21.81 -11.11 24.70
CA ALA A 56 21.20 -11.56 25.95
C ALA A 56 20.17 -10.52 26.40
N GLY A 57 18.88 -10.85 26.28
CA GLY A 57 17.79 -9.92 26.62
C GLY A 57 16.78 -9.61 25.51
N THR A 58 16.78 -10.30 24.36
CA THR A 58 15.60 -10.23 23.47
C THR A 58 14.44 -10.96 24.15
N GLY A 59 13.67 -10.21 24.94
CA GLY A 59 12.54 -10.74 25.68
C GLY A 59 11.45 -11.22 24.73
N GLN A 60 10.55 -12.04 25.24
CA GLN A 60 9.40 -12.52 24.48
C GLN A 60 8.64 -11.34 23.83
N ASP A 61 8.50 -10.22 24.55
CA ASP A 61 7.85 -8.99 24.07
C ASP A 61 8.48 -8.40 22.80
N ASP A 62 9.80 -8.49 22.64
CA ASP A 62 10.49 -7.99 21.44
C ASP A 62 10.16 -8.85 20.21
N ILE A 63 10.03 -10.16 20.41
CA ILE A 63 9.61 -11.10 19.35
C ILE A 63 8.18 -10.76 18.89
N TRP A 64 7.27 -10.50 19.83
CA TRP A 64 5.90 -10.08 19.51
C TRP A 64 5.88 -8.75 18.75
N ARG A 65 6.63 -7.74 19.22
CA ARG A 65 6.74 -6.43 18.55
C ARG A 65 7.30 -6.56 17.13
N LEU A 66 8.29 -7.42 16.95
CA LEU A 66 8.86 -7.71 15.64
C LEU A 66 7.83 -8.39 14.73
N ALA A 67 7.11 -9.39 15.22
CA ALA A 67 6.06 -10.07 14.46
C ALA A 67 4.97 -9.11 13.98
N TYR A 68 4.47 -8.22 14.84
CA TYR A 68 3.51 -7.18 14.43
C TYR A 68 4.11 -6.19 13.43
N THR A 69 5.41 -5.91 13.50
CA THR A 69 6.08 -5.02 12.55
C THR A 69 6.24 -5.66 11.18
N LEU A 70 6.64 -6.94 11.14
CA LEU A 70 6.69 -7.74 9.92
C LEU A 70 5.28 -7.89 9.31
N PHE A 71 4.27 -8.17 10.13
CA PHE A 71 2.88 -8.27 9.68
C PHE A 71 2.37 -6.98 9.03
N ARG A 72 2.58 -5.82 9.68
CA ARG A 72 2.20 -4.51 9.11
C ARG A 72 2.88 -4.24 7.78
N ARG A 73 4.16 -4.61 7.66
CA ARG A 73 4.91 -4.49 6.40
C ARG A 73 4.29 -5.38 5.31
N ARG A 74 4.01 -6.64 5.61
CA ARG A 74 3.38 -7.59 4.68
C ARG A 74 1.98 -7.13 4.25
N ALA A 75 1.17 -6.63 5.18
CA ALA A 75 -0.14 -6.05 4.86
C ALA A 75 -0.01 -4.83 3.93
N ALA A 76 0.95 -3.93 4.18
CA ALA A 76 1.22 -2.81 3.27
C ALA A 76 1.69 -3.28 1.88
N ASP A 77 2.49 -4.33 1.80
CA ASP A 77 2.93 -4.93 0.53
C ASP A 77 1.75 -5.54 -0.24
N ALA A 78 0.84 -6.23 0.46
CA ALA A 78 -0.39 -6.78 -0.11
C ALA A 78 -1.30 -5.68 -0.67
N TYR A 79 -1.55 -4.61 0.08
CA TYR A 79 -2.29 -3.45 -0.45
C TYR A 79 -1.67 -2.86 -1.69
N ARG A 80 -0.33 -2.74 -1.73
CA ARG A 80 0.37 -2.20 -2.90
C ARG A 80 0.24 -3.13 -4.11
N LYS A 81 0.36 -4.44 -3.91
CA LYS A 81 0.15 -5.43 -4.98
C LYS A 81 -1.28 -5.44 -5.49
N GLY A 82 -2.27 -5.40 -4.59
CA GLY A 82 -3.69 -5.31 -4.95
C GLY A 82 -4.00 -4.01 -5.71
N ALA A 83 -3.49 -2.87 -5.23
CA ALA A 83 -3.61 -1.58 -5.90
C ALA A 83 -3.00 -1.60 -7.31
N GLN A 84 -1.84 -2.24 -7.48
CA GLN A 84 -1.20 -2.41 -8.78
C GLN A 84 -2.02 -3.32 -9.70
N ARG A 85 -2.50 -4.47 -9.23
CA ARG A 85 -3.34 -5.40 -10.02
C ARG A 85 -4.64 -4.74 -10.45
N TRP A 86 -5.32 -4.03 -9.55
CA TRP A 86 -6.51 -3.26 -9.85
C TRP A 86 -6.25 -2.18 -10.90
N ALA A 87 -5.16 -1.41 -10.75
CA ALA A 87 -4.80 -0.36 -11.69
C ALA A 87 -4.49 -0.90 -13.09
N LEU A 88 -3.85 -2.08 -13.18
CA LEU A 88 -3.57 -2.79 -14.43
C LEU A 88 -4.81 -3.53 -14.99
N GLY A 89 -5.96 -3.46 -14.32
CA GLY A 89 -7.18 -4.15 -14.75
C GLY A 89 -7.15 -5.67 -14.60
N MET A 90 -6.17 -6.23 -13.87
CA MET A 90 -6.03 -7.69 -13.69
C MET A 90 -7.12 -8.28 -12.77
N ASP A 91 -7.68 -7.45 -11.88
CA ASP A 91 -8.77 -7.82 -10.97
C ASP A 91 -10.15 -7.36 -11.49
N SER A 92 -10.19 -6.79 -12.69
CA SER A 92 -11.41 -6.25 -13.31
C SER A 92 -12.07 -7.32 -14.19
N LEU A 93 -12.84 -8.22 -13.58
CA LEU A 93 -13.87 -8.97 -14.32
C LEU A 93 -15.21 -8.22 -14.39
N ASP A 94 -15.49 -7.25 -13.50
CA ASP A 94 -16.82 -6.62 -13.40
C ASP A 94 -16.84 -5.07 -13.28
N GLY A 95 -15.68 -4.40 -13.37
CA GLY A 95 -15.60 -2.95 -13.12
C GLY A 95 -16.00 -2.03 -14.28
N LEU A 96 -16.41 -2.58 -15.42
CA LEU A 96 -16.81 -1.82 -16.62
C LEU A 96 -18.33 -1.83 -16.86
N THR A 97 -19.07 -2.71 -16.17
CA THR A 97 -20.43 -3.09 -16.57
C THR A 97 -21.55 -2.16 -16.07
N GLU A 98 -21.31 -1.34 -15.04
CA GLU A 98 -22.31 -0.38 -14.54
C GLU A 98 -22.15 1.03 -15.12
N ALA A 99 -20.93 1.40 -15.53
CA ALA A 99 -20.68 2.64 -16.25
C ALA A 99 -21.21 2.58 -17.69
N ASP A 100 -21.12 1.42 -18.34
CA ASP A 100 -21.60 1.20 -19.72
C ASP A 100 -23.13 1.29 -19.91
N GLN A 101 -23.91 1.47 -18.83
CA GLN A 101 -25.37 1.57 -18.91
C GLN A 101 -25.91 3.02 -18.94
N SER A 102 -25.02 4.02 -18.84
CA SER A 102 -25.37 5.42 -19.01
C SER A 102 -25.27 5.84 -20.47
N ASP A 103 -26.12 6.77 -20.93
CA ASP A 103 -26.09 7.26 -22.31
C ASP A 103 -24.67 7.76 -22.67
N PRO A 104 -23.98 7.14 -23.65
CA PRO A 104 -22.61 7.50 -24.04
C PRO A 104 -22.50 8.94 -24.60
N ALA A 105 -23.62 9.65 -24.77
CA ALA A 105 -23.66 11.06 -25.10
C ALA A 105 -23.48 12.01 -23.90
N ASP A 106 -23.59 11.54 -22.64
CA ASP A 106 -23.42 12.41 -21.47
C ASP A 106 -21.95 12.81 -21.26
N ALA A 107 -21.66 14.10 -21.37
CA ALA A 107 -20.34 14.66 -21.14
C ALA A 107 -19.82 14.37 -19.72
N ARG A 108 -20.71 14.29 -18.72
CA ARG A 108 -20.34 13.94 -17.34
C ARG A 108 -19.87 12.51 -17.21
N HIS A 109 -20.46 11.61 -18.00
CA HIS A 109 -20.08 10.20 -18.02
C HIS A 109 -18.67 10.01 -18.59
N LYS A 110 -18.37 10.66 -19.72
CA LYS A 110 -17.01 10.65 -20.30
C LYS A 110 -15.97 11.22 -19.35
N GLN A 111 -16.33 12.30 -18.65
CA GLN A 111 -15.45 12.91 -17.65
C GLN A 111 -15.20 11.98 -16.45
N ALA A 112 -16.23 11.30 -15.94
CA ALA A 112 -16.08 10.33 -14.85
C ALA A 112 -15.16 9.15 -15.25
N LEU A 113 -15.33 8.61 -16.45
CA LEU A 113 -14.44 7.55 -16.98
C LEU A 113 -13.00 8.03 -17.12
N LEU A 114 -12.79 9.27 -17.57
CA LEU A 114 -11.44 9.84 -17.68
C LEU A 114 -10.78 9.97 -16.30
N TYR A 115 -11.48 10.52 -15.31
CA TYR A 115 -10.97 10.60 -13.94
C TYR A 115 -10.70 9.22 -13.33
N GLN A 116 -11.56 8.23 -13.59
CA GLN A 116 -11.34 6.86 -13.12
C GLN A 116 -10.05 6.27 -13.70
N ARG A 117 -9.79 6.49 -15.00
CA ARG A 117 -8.55 6.06 -15.66
C ARG A 117 -7.33 6.80 -15.10
N MET A 118 -7.43 8.12 -14.91
CA MET A 118 -6.37 8.92 -14.28
C MET A 118 -6.06 8.42 -12.87
N LEU A 119 -7.08 8.09 -12.08
CA LEU A 119 -6.92 7.55 -10.74
C LEU A 119 -6.18 6.21 -10.77
N ARG A 120 -6.51 5.30 -11.70
CA ARG A 120 -5.78 4.03 -11.87
C ARG A 120 -4.29 4.27 -12.13
N ILE A 121 -3.96 5.18 -13.04
CA ILE A 121 -2.57 5.54 -13.35
C ILE A 121 -1.85 6.09 -12.11
N CYS A 122 -2.49 7.01 -11.39
CA CYS A 122 -1.95 7.55 -10.15
C CYS A 122 -1.69 6.46 -9.11
N VAL A 123 -2.64 5.54 -8.92
CA VAL A 123 -2.51 4.42 -7.98
C VAL A 123 -1.36 3.48 -8.36
N ALA A 124 -1.20 3.15 -9.65
CA ALA A 124 -0.10 2.33 -10.15
C ALA A 124 1.28 2.98 -9.89
N GLU A 125 1.41 4.28 -10.18
CA GLU A 125 2.65 5.03 -9.96
C GLU A 125 2.99 5.18 -8.46
N LEU A 126 1.98 5.40 -7.62
CA LEU A 126 2.15 5.47 -6.17
C LEU A 126 2.56 4.12 -5.56
N ALA A 127 2.00 3.02 -6.06
CA ALA A 127 2.38 1.67 -5.62
C ALA A 127 3.88 1.38 -5.87
N GLN A 128 4.42 1.90 -6.97
CA GLN A 128 5.83 1.74 -7.37
C GLN A 128 6.79 2.79 -6.77
N SER A 129 6.27 3.86 -6.16
CA SER A 129 7.10 4.94 -5.62
C SER A 129 7.90 4.52 -4.37
N ASP A 130 8.91 5.30 -3.99
CA ASP A 130 9.66 5.07 -2.75
C ASP A 130 8.77 5.34 -1.51
N PRO A 131 8.96 4.61 -0.38
CA PRO A 131 8.20 4.87 0.85
C PRO A 131 8.23 6.33 1.32
N GLN A 132 9.38 7.01 1.22
CA GLN A 132 9.50 8.41 1.64
C GLN A 132 8.73 9.35 0.71
N ASP A 133 8.64 9.04 -0.58
CA ASP A 133 7.85 9.82 -1.55
C ASP A 133 6.35 9.66 -1.29
N ARG A 134 5.89 8.46 -0.95
CA ARG A 134 4.50 8.22 -0.54
C ARG A 134 4.14 8.98 0.74
N LEU A 135 4.99 8.92 1.77
CA LEU A 135 4.79 9.68 3.01
C LEU A 135 4.77 11.20 2.74
N LEU A 136 5.63 11.67 1.85
CA LEU A 136 5.65 13.06 1.43
C LEU A 136 4.32 13.50 0.79
N LEU A 137 3.75 12.67 -0.08
CA LEU A 137 2.45 12.93 -0.72
C LEU A 137 1.29 12.82 0.27
N ALA A 138 1.30 11.83 1.17
CA ALA A 138 0.27 11.67 2.20
C ALA A 138 0.18 12.90 3.12
N GLY A 139 1.34 13.44 3.53
CA GLY A 139 1.38 14.66 4.34
C GLY A 139 0.84 15.90 3.62
N ILE A 140 1.05 16.01 2.31
CA ILE A 140 0.53 17.14 1.51
C ILE A 140 -0.96 17.01 1.26
N ALA A 141 -1.46 15.79 1.12
CA ALA A 141 -2.87 15.48 0.96
C ALA A 141 -3.68 15.61 2.26
N GLY A 142 -3.03 15.95 3.39
CA GLY A 142 -3.69 16.07 4.69
C GLY A 142 -4.10 14.71 5.29
N LEU A 143 -3.48 13.61 4.83
CA LEU A 143 -3.76 12.26 5.33
C LEU A 143 -2.92 11.88 6.55
N GLU A 144 -1.99 12.74 6.96
CA GLU A 144 -1.22 12.57 8.19
C GLU A 144 -1.94 13.26 9.37
N ASP A 145 -2.06 12.56 10.51
CA ASP A 145 -2.70 13.09 11.73
C ASP A 145 -1.95 14.29 12.34
N LYS A 146 -0.72 14.56 11.91
CA LYS A 146 0.10 15.67 12.43
C LYS A 146 0.25 16.75 11.36
N PRO A 147 -0.06 18.02 11.68
CA PRO A 147 0.16 19.12 10.76
C PRO A 147 1.66 19.20 10.44
N ARG A 148 1.98 19.06 9.16
CA ARG A 148 3.36 19.13 8.69
C ARG A 148 3.81 20.59 8.78
N GLY A 149 4.93 20.85 9.45
CA GLY A 149 5.57 22.16 9.48
C GLY A 149 6.02 22.61 8.08
N ALA A 150 6.65 23.78 7.99
CA ALA A 150 7.16 24.32 6.73
C ALA A 150 8.04 23.28 5.99
N MET A 151 7.72 23.00 4.72
CA MET A 151 8.45 22.04 3.91
C MET A 151 9.88 22.51 3.61
N ALA A 152 10.84 21.62 3.81
CA ALA A 152 12.23 21.83 3.37
C ALA A 152 12.33 21.97 1.85
N ALA A 153 13.32 22.72 1.37
CA ALA A 153 13.54 22.93 -0.07
C ALA A 153 13.74 21.62 -0.86
N ARG A 154 14.44 20.64 -0.26
CA ARG A 154 14.63 19.30 -0.83
C ARG A 154 13.31 18.55 -1.01
N ASP A 155 12.41 18.63 -0.02
CA ASP A 155 11.10 17.99 -0.09
C ASP A 155 10.24 18.64 -1.17
N ARG A 156 10.29 19.97 -1.32
CA ARG A 156 9.61 20.67 -2.43
C ARG A 156 10.07 20.18 -3.80
N GLN A 157 11.38 19.98 -3.97
CA GLN A 157 11.92 19.41 -5.22
C GLN A 157 11.49 17.96 -5.45
N ARG A 158 11.40 17.13 -4.39
CA ARG A 158 10.87 15.76 -4.50
C ARG A 158 9.41 15.77 -4.94
N VAL A 159 8.57 16.59 -4.32
CA VAL A 159 7.15 16.73 -4.72
C VAL A 159 7.03 17.17 -6.17
N HIS A 160 7.81 18.16 -6.59
CA HIS A 160 7.78 18.62 -7.96
C HIS A 160 8.12 17.50 -8.95
N ARG A 161 9.17 16.69 -8.65
CA ARG A 161 9.53 15.52 -9.47
C ARG A 161 8.42 14.47 -9.50
N LEU A 162 7.79 14.19 -8.35
CA LEU A 162 6.67 13.24 -8.27
C LEU A 162 5.46 13.70 -9.10
N ARG A 163 5.07 14.98 -8.99
CA ARG A 163 4.00 15.57 -9.79
C ARG A 163 4.29 15.50 -11.28
N ARG A 164 5.54 15.79 -11.69
CA ARG A 164 5.96 15.67 -13.08
C ARG A 164 5.87 14.24 -13.59
N ARG A 165 6.38 13.27 -12.82
CA ARG A 165 6.30 11.85 -13.16
C ARG A 165 4.85 11.37 -13.32
N LEU A 166 3.97 11.73 -12.40
CA LEU A 166 2.54 11.41 -12.50
C LEU A 166 1.88 12.04 -13.75
N ALA A 167 2.16 13.32 -14.01
CA ALA A 167 1.64 14.00 -15.21
C ALA A 167 2.21 13.41 -16.51
N GLU A 168 3.45 12.91 -16.51
CA GLU A 168 4.05 12.20 -17.65
C GLU A 168 3.40 10.83 -17.84
N ALA A 169 3.14 10.07 -16.78
CA ALA A 169 2.43 8.80 -16.85
C ALA A 169 0.99 8.96 -17.38
N ILE A 170 0.25 9.94 -16.87
CA ILE A 170 -1.10 10.26 -17.35
C ILE A 170 -1.08 10.62 -18.84
N ARG A 171 -0.15 11.48 -19.26
CA ARG A 171 -0.02 11.87 -20.68
C ARG A 171 0.31 10.70 -21.59
N ARG A 172 1.20 9.80 -21.15
CA ARG A 172 1.60 8.62 -21.93
C ARG A 172 0.42 7.69 -22.18
N GLU A 173 -0.47 7.52 -21.21
CA GLU A 173 -1.58 6.56 -21.31
C GLU A 173 -2.90 7.15 -21.82
N LEU A 174 -3.18 8.44 -21.57
CA LEU A 174 -4.46 9.07 -21.92
C LEU A 174 -4.36 10.15 -23.01
N GLY A 175 -3.15 10.54 -23.43
CA GLY A 175 -2.96 11.50 -24.52
C GLY A 175 -3.41 12.94 -24.22
N GLU A 176 -3.88 13.65 -25.25
CA GLU A 176 -4.23 15.09 -25.18
C GLU A 176 -5.51 15.39 -24.41
N ASP A 177 -6.45 14.44 -24.33
CA ASP A 177 -7.74 14.64 -23.63
C ASP A 177 -7.53 14.89 -22.13
N ALA A 178 -6.57 14.18 -21.51
CA ALA A 178 -6.19 14.42 -20.12
C ALA A 178 -5.46 15.77 -19.92
N GLN A 179 -4.77 16.29 -20.93
CA GLN A 179 -4.11 17.60 -20.84
C GLN A 179 -5.10 18.76 -20.79
N ARG A 180 -6.20 18.69 -21.55
CA ARG A 180 -7.23 19.73 -21.52
C ARG A 180 -7.88 19.79 -20.16
N LEU A 181 -8.28 18.63 -19.63
CA LEU A 181 -8.92 18.52 -18.33
C LEU A 181 -8.03 19.03 -17.17
N LEU A 182 -6.76 18.65 -17.15
CA LEU A 182 -5.80 19.10 -16.14
C LEU A 182 -5.52 20.61 -16.17
N ARG A 183 -5.79 21.29 -17.29
CA ARG A 183 -5.63 22.74 -17.42
C ARG A 183 -6.89 23.52 -17.03
N GLU A 184 -8.05 22.88 -17.07
CA GLU A 184 -9.33 23.49 -16.71
C GLU A 184 -9.56 23.48 -15.18
N ASP A 185 -8.94 22.55 -14.47
CA ASP A 185 -9.05 22.38 -13.00
C ASP A 185 -8.01 23.20 -12.16
N ILE A 186 -7.11 23.97 -12.79
CA ILE A 186 -6.06 24.79 -12.14
C ILE A 186 -6.36 26.28 -12.33
#